data_AF-A0A0F9CGR8-F1
#
_entry.id   AF-A0A0F9CGR8-F1
#
_cell.length_a   1.000
_cell.length_b   1.000
_cell.length_c   1.000
_cell.angle_alpha   90.00
_cell.angle_beta   90.00
_cell.angle_gamma   90.00
#
_symmetry.space_group_name_H-M   'P 1'
#
loop_
_entity.id
_entity.type
_entity.pdbx_description
1 polymer ?
#
loop_
_entity_poly.entity_id
_entity_poly.type
_entity_poly.pdbx_seq_one_letter_code
_entity_poly.pdbx_strand_id
1 'polypeptide(L)'
;MNKATLLKDHEARWERIAYAMQLAEIPSQRQLAEKLGVSSPLITGWKDGSWLPGQGHILKLAMWSGLVVEWLWTGRGRKFPEDQVSPIDQAISDALRQRSDADKRLVLRMVKAIEG
;
A
#
# COMPACT_ATOMS: atom_id res chain seq x y z
N MET A 1 -16.89 9.25 10.09
CA MET A 1 -16.72 8.01 10.89
C MET A 1 -16.34 8.41 12.32
N ASN A 2 -16.95 7.82 13.36
CA ASN A 2 -16.70 8.21 14.76
C ASN A 2 -15.71 7.25 15.47
N LYS A 3 -15.18 7.66 16.64
CA LYS A 3 -14.18 6.90 17.42
C LYS A 3 -14.69 5.51 17.83
N ALA A 4 -15.98 5.38 18.13
CA ALA A 4 -16.58 4.10 18.53
C ALA A 4 -16.60 3.10 17.37
N THR A 5 -16.89 3.55 16.14
CA THR A 5 -16.80 2.71 14.94
C THR A 5 -15.36 2.25 14.69
N LEU A 6 -14.39 3.14 14.88
CA LEU A 6 -12.96 2.81 14.72
C LEU A 6 -12.50 1.74 15.72
N LEU A 7 -12.92 1.80 16.99
CA LEU A 7 -12.50 0.78 17.98
C LEU A 7 -13.08 -0.60 17.67
N LYS A 8 -14.29 -0.68 17.10
CA LYS A 8 -14.88 -1.96 16.66
C LYS A 8 -14.15 -2.58 15.46
N ASP A 9 -13.54 -1.75 14.61
CA ASP A 9 -12.77 -2.15 13.42
C ASP A 9 -11.29 -2.49 13.74
N HIS A 10 -10.97 -2.91 14.97
CA HIS A 10 -9.58 -3.13 15.37
C HIS A 10 -8.94 -4.31 14.64
N GLU A 11 -9.67 -5.42 14.42
CA GLU A 11 -9.16 -6.58 13.69
C GLU A 11 -8.78 -6.22 12.26
N ALA A 12 -9.69 -5.64 11.49
CA ALA A 12 -9.38 -5.28 10.11
C ALA A 12 -8.33 -4.15 10.03
N ARG A 13 -8.27 -3.23 11.00
CA ARG A 13 -7.15 -2.28 11.08
C ARG A 13 -5.83 -2.98 11.34
N TRP A 14 -5.81 -3.95 12.23
CA TRP A 14 -4.61 -4.73 12.52
C TRP A 14 -4.15 -5.50 11.28
N GLU A 15 -5.05 -6.11 10.51
CA GLU A 15 -4.71 -6.75 9.24
C GLU A 15 -4.05 -5.78 8.26
N ARG A 16 -4.55 -4.55 8.17
CA ARG A 16 -3.94 -3.51 7.32
C ARG A 16 -2.57 -3.07 7.83
N ILE A 17 -2.38 -2.96 9.15
CA ILE A 17 -1.07 -2.68 9.77
C ILE A 17 -0.10 -3.84 9.52
N ALA A 18 -0.55 -5.09 9.69
CA ALA A 18 0.26 -6.28 9.43
C ALA A 18 0.68 -6.37 7.96
N TYR A 19 -0.22 -6.01 7.04
CA TYR A 19 0.10 -5.89 5.62
C TYR A 19 1.15 -4.79 5.35
N ALA A 20 1.03 -3.62 5.99
CA ALA A 20 2.06 -2.57 5.91
C ALA A 20 3.40 -3.05 6.46
N MET A 21 3.40 -3.81 7.56
CA MET A 21 4.62 -4.41 8.12
C MET A 21 5.29 -5.37 7.13
N GLN A 22 4.51 -6.19 6.40
CA GLN A 22 5.05 -7.07 5.37
C GLN A 22 5.74 -6.29 4.25
N LEU A 23 5.08 -5.25 3.70
CA LEU A 23 5.66 -4.41 2.65
C LEU A 23 6.89 -3.62 3.13
N ALA A 24 6.91 -3.21 4.39
CA ALA A 24 8.03 -2.49 5.01
C ALA A 24 9.13 -3.41 5.56
N GLU A 25 9.05 -4.73 5.31
CA GLU A 25 9.99 -5.74 5.80
C GLU A 25 10.21 -5.70 7.32
N ILE A 26 9.12 -5.54 8.08
CA ILE A 26 9.10 -5.53 9.55
C ILE A 26 8.54 -6.88 10.06
N PRO A 27 9.39 -7.88 10.33
CA PRO A 27 8.96 -9.25 10.66
C PRO A 27 8.21 -9.43 12.00
N SER A 28 8.17 -8.45 12.90
CA SER A 28 7.52 -8.65 14.21
C SER A 28 6.97 -7.37 14.86
N GLN A 29 6.02 -7.53 15.78
CA GLN A 29 5.48 -6.43 16.61
C GLN A 29 6.57 -5.77 17.45
N ARG A 30 7.52 -6.55 17.97
CA ARG A 30 8.67 -6.04 18.74
C ARG A 30 9.50 -5.08 17.89
N GLN A 31 9.83 -5.48 16.65
CA GLN A 31 10.62 -4.62 15.77
C GLN A 31 9.83 -3.40 15.29
N LEU A 32 8.50 -3.52 15.11
CA LEU A 32 7.66 -2.37 14.87
C LEU A 32 7.72 -1.37 16.05
N ALA A 33 7.62 -1.87 17.29
CA ALA A 33 7.72 -1.06 18.50
C ALA A 33 9.07 -0.32 18.57
N GLU A 34 10.16 -1.05 18.33
CA GLU A 34 11.53 -0.50 18.27
C GLU A 34 11.67 0.59 17.20
N LYS A 35 11.22 0.33 15.96
CA LYS A 35 11.28 1.31 14.86
C LYS A 35 10.44 2.57 15.13
N LEU A 36 9.31 2.42 15.83
CA LEU A 36 8.44 3.54 16.16
C LEU A 36 8.88 4.29 17.42
N GLY A 37 9.78 3.72 18.24
CA GLY A 37 10.20 4.28 19.52
C GLY A 37 9.11 4.19 20.59
N VAL A 38 8.32 3.12 20.57
CA VAL A 38 7.20 2.90 21.51
C VAL A 38 7.34 1.55 22.23
N SER A 39 6.55 1.35 23.27
CA SER A 39 6.56 0.08 24.01
C SER A 39 5.79 -1.03 23.26
N SER A 40 6.23 -2.29 23.40
CA SER A 40 5.51 -3.44 22.82
C SER A 40 4.05 -3.54 23.26
N PRO A 41 3.69 -3.29 24.54
CA PRO A 41 2.29 -3.28 24.97
C PRO A 41 1.41 -2.26 24.22
N LEU A 42 1.99 -1.14 23.76
CA LEU A 42 1.25 -0.19 22.95
C LEU A 42 0.85 -0.81 21.60
N ILE A 43 1.75 -1.56 20.95
CA ILE A 43 1.46 -2.27 19.70
C ILE A 43 0.44 -3.38 19.92
N THR A 44 0.57 -4.15 21.01
CA THR A 44 -0.42 -5.17 21.40
C THR A 44 -1.80 -4.54 21.59
N GLY A 45 -1.88 -3.38 22.24
CA GLY A 45 -3.13 -2.64 22.40
C GLY A 45 -3.77 -2.17 21.09
N TRP A 46 -3.00 -1.98 20.01
CA TRP A 46 -3.56 -1.68 18.68
C TRP A 46 -4.19 -2.92 18.04
N LYS A 47 -3.54 -4.08 18.21
CA LYS A 47 -4.02 -5.37 17.72
C LYS A 47 -5.31 -5.77 18.42
N ASP A 48 -5.34 -5.66 19.74
CA ASP A 48 -6.45 -6.17 20.56
C ASP A 48 -7.56 -5.11 20.75
N GLY A 49 -7.42 -3.95 20.11
CA GLY A 49 -8.43 -2.89 20.11
C GLY A 49 -8.52 -2.05 21.39
N SER A 50 -7.62 -2.25 22.36
CA SER A 50 -7.53 -1.46 23.59
C SER A 50 -7.34 0.04 23.30
N TRP A 51 -6.51 0.38 22.31
CA TRP A 51 -6.21 1.77 21.94
C TRP A 51 -6.00 1.92 20.43
N LEU A 52 -6.27 3.11 19.89
CA LEU A 52 -5.98 3.41 18.50
C LEU A 52 -4.50 3.80 18.32
N PRO A 53 -3.87 3.46 17.19
CA PRO A 53 -2.58 4.03 16.82
C PRO A 53 -2.69 5.55 16.70
N GLY A 54 -1.69 6.28 17.21
CA GLY A 54 -1.57 7.70 16.90
C GLY A 54 -1.40 7.96 15.39
N GLN A 55 -1.90 9.09 14.88
CA GLN A 55 -1.80 9.43 13.46
C GLN A 55 -0.35 9.41 12.94
N GLY A 56 0.60 9.89 13.75
CA GLY A 56 2.02 9.88 13.39
C GLY A 56 2.60 8.47 13.19
N HIS A 57 2.09 7.45 13.89
CA HIS A 57 2.53 6.06 13.70
C HIS A 57 2.01 5.48 12.37
N ILE A 58 0.77 5.81 12.02
CA ILE A 58 0.17 5.40 10.74
C ILE A 58 0.85 6.09 9.57
N LEU A 59 1.20 7.37 9.72
CA LEU A 59 1.96 8.10 8.71
C LEU A 59 3.35 7.46 8.48
N LYS A 60 4.06 7.07 9.55
CA LYS A 60 5.33 6.32 9.43
C LYS A 60 5.15 4.99 8.71
N LEU A 61 4.13 4.21 9.07
CA LEU A 61 3.81 2.95 8.38
C LEU A 61 3.49 3.17 6.90
N ALA A 62 2.71 4.19 6.57
CA ALA A 62 2.41 4.59 5.19
C ALA A 62 3.69 4.91 4.41
N MET A 63 4.59 5.72 4.98
CA MET A 63 5.87 6.06 4.36
C MET A 63 6.76 4.83 4.13
N TRP A 64 6.84 3.91 5.10
CA TRP A 64 7.68 2.72 4.96
C TRP A 64 7.12 1.67 4.00
N SER A 65 5.79 1.60 3.85
CA SER A 65 5.11 0.58 3.03
C SER A 65 4.65 1.09 1.66
N GLY A 66 4.70 2.40 1.40
CA GLY A 66 4.16 3.02 0.20
C GLY A 66 2.63 3.06 0.14
N LEU A 67 1.94 2.78 1.25
CA LEU A 67 0.48 2.72 1.30
C LEU A 67 -0.16 4.08 1.58
N VAL A 68 -1.39 4.27 1.12
CA VAL A 68 -2.19 5.46 1.40
C VAL A 68 -2.69 5.45 2.85
N VAL A 69 -2.53 6.58 3.55
CA VAL A 69 -2.91 6.75 4.96
C VAL A 69 -4.40 6.48 5.19
N GLU A 70 -5.30 6.97 4.31
CA GLU A 70 -6.74 6.75 4.44
C GLU A 70 -7.09 5.26 4.42
N TRP A 71 -6.48 4.50 3.51
CA TRP A 71 -6.68 3.06 3.40
C TRP A 71 -6.18 2.34 4.64
N LEU A 72 -4.97 2.65 5.12
CA LEU A 72 -4.45 2.07 6.36
C LEU A 72 -5.38 2.33 7.55
N TRP A 73 -5.85 3.57 7.69
CA TRP A 73 -6.65 4.00 8.83
C TRP A 73 -8.08 3.43 8.80
N THR A 74 -8.69 3.38 7.62
CA THR A 74 -10.15 3.19 7.48
C THR A 74 -10.56 2.05 6.55
N GLY A 75 -9.64 1.48 5.79
CA GLY A 75 -9.90 0.51 4.73
C GLY A 75 -10.56 1.10 3.48
N ARG A 76 -10.84 2.41 3.44
CA ARG A 76 -11.47 3.09 2.29
C ARG A 76 -10.45 3.67 1.33
N GLY A 77 -10.91 3.96 0.11
CA GLY A 77 -10.09 4.54 -0.94
C GLY A 77 -9.10 3.54 -1.54
N ARG A 78 -8.13 4.06 -2.27
CA ARG A 78 -7.10 3.24 -2.92
C ARG A 78 -6.02 2.86 -1.93
N LYS A 79 -5.47 1.67 -2.11
CA LYS A 79 -4.39 1.13 -1.31
C LYS A 79 -3.04 1.80 -1.59
N PHE A 80 -2.80 2.10 -2.86
CA PHE A 80 -1.58 2.68 -3.38
C PHE A 80 -1.87 4.03 -4.07
N PRO A 81 -0.90 4.96 -4.13
CA PRO A 81 -1.01 6.19 -4.92
C PRO A 81 -1.28 5.88 -6.40
N GLU A 82 -1.99 6.79 -7.07
CA GLU A 82 -2.41 6.64 -8.47
C GLU A 82 -1.22 6.60 -9.45
N ASP A 83 -0.14 7.29 -9.11
CA ASP A 83 1.08 7.37 -9.93
C ASP A 83 2.05 6.20 -9.67
N GLN A 84 1.69 5.24 -8.81
CA GLN A 84 2.53 4.09 -8.54
C GLN A 84 2.38 3.06 -9.68
N VAL A 85 3.09 3.30 -10.78
CA VAL A 85 3.22 2.35 -11.89
C VAL A 85 3.81 1.05 -11.34
N SER A 86 3.09 -0.06 -11.49
CA SER A 86 3.60 -1.37 -11.09
C SER A 86 4.95 -1.63 -11.78
N PRO A 87 5.92 -2.27 -11.13
CA PRO A 87 7.17 -2.70 -11.79
C PRO A 87 6.91 -3.51 -13.06
N ILE A 88 5.81 -4.26 -13.10
CA ILE A 88 5.37 -5.01 -14.29
C ILE A 88 4.89 -4.06 -15.39
N ASP A 89 4.06 -3.06 -15.05
CA ASP A 89 3.55 -2.08 -16.03
C ASP A 89 4.69 -1.21 -16.59
N GLN A 90 5.65 -0.86 -15.73
CA GLN A 90 6.86 -0.14 -16.12
C GLN A 90 7.72 -1.01 -17.03
N ALA A 91 7.95 -2.28 -16.67
CA ALA A 91 8.70 -3.23 -17.50
C ALA A 91 8.01 -3.48 -18.85
N ILE A 92 6.68 -3.59 -18.88
CA ILE A 92 5.89 -3.70 -20.12
C ILE A 92 6.06 -2.43 -20.96
N SER A 93 5.89 -1.25 -20.35
CA SER A 93 6.07 0.03 -21.04
C SER A 93 7.47 0.19 -21.61
N ASP A 94 8.50 -0.20 -20.86
CA ASP A 94 9.90 -0.11 -21.30
C ASP A 94 10.22 -1.15 -22.38
N ALA A 95 9.69 -2.37 -22.27
CA ALA A 95 9.78 -3.38 -23.32
C ALA A 95 9.07 -2.92 -24.61
N LEU A 96 7.92 -2.27 -24.50
CA LEU A 96 7.21 -1.67 -25.63
C LEU A 96 7.96 -0.47 -26.23
N ARG A 97 8.65 0.33 -25.42
CA ARG A 97 9.52 1.42 -25.88
C ARG A 97 10.75 0.91 -26.61
N GLN A 98 11.36 -0.16 -26.13
CA GLN A 98 12.56 -0.78 -26.69
C GLN A 98 12.31 -1.59 -27.97
N ARG A 99 11.04 -1.85 -28.32
CA ARG A 99 10.69 -2.38 -29.64
C ARG A 99 11.03 -1.36 -30.73
N SER A 100 11.62 -1.86 -31.83
CA SER A 100 12.02 -1.03 -32.96
C SER A 100 10.84 -0.23 -33.54
N ASP A 101 11.11 0.91 -34.16
CA ASP A 101 10.06 1.70 -34.84
C ASP A 101 9.39 0.92 -35.99
N ALA A 102 10.01 -0.14 -36.50
CA ALA A 102 9.39 -1.03 -37.47
C ALA A 102 8.30 -1.90 -36.83
N ASP A 103 8.54 -2.43 -35.63
CA ASP A 103 7.56 -3.22 -34.87
C ASP A 103 6.36 -2.35 -34.46
N LYS A 104 6.60 -1.13 -33.98
CA LYS A 104 5.53 -0.18 -33.63
C LYS A 104 4.69 0.19 -34.84
N ARG A 105 5.33 0.41 -36.00
CA ARG A 105 4.62 0.71 -37.26
C ARG A 105 3.81 -0.47 -37.78
N LEU A 106 4.29 -1.70 -37.59
CA LEU A 106 3.55 -2.91 -37.95
C LEU A 106 2.29 -3.06 -37.08
N VAL A 107 2.42 -2.93 -35.76
CA VAL A 107 1.28 -2.99 -34.82
C VAL A 107 0.26 -1.89 -35.13
N LEU A 108 0.72 -0.66 -35.40
CA LEU A 108 -0.17 0.46 -35.74
C LEU A 108 -0.94 0.23 -37.05
N ARG A 109 -0.32 -0.43 -38.05
CA ARG A 109 -1.00 -0.82 -39.29
C ARG A 109 -2.02 -1.92 -39.06
N MET A 110 -1.73 -2.88 -38.18
CA MET A 110 -2.65 -3.98 -37.86
C MET A 110 -3.88 -3.48 -37.10
N VAL A 111 -3.72 -2.58 -36.12
CA VAL A 111 -4.85 -1.97 -35.40
C VAL A 111 -5.76 -1.17 -36.33
N LYS A 112 -5.18 -0.33 -37.20
CA LYS A 112 -5.95 0.43 -38.20
C LYS A 112 -6.68 -0.45 -39.22
N ALA A 113 -6.19 -1.65 -39.51
CA ALA A 113 -6.85 -2.57 -40.42
C ALA A 113 -8.05 -3.30 -39.77
N ILE A 114 -8.18 -3.25 -38.45
CA ILE A 114 -9.30 -3.82 -37.71
C ILE A 114 -10.39 -2.75 -37.46
N GLU A 115 -9.99 -1.48 -37.41
CA GLU A 115 -10.90 -0.33 -37.19
C GLU A 115 -11.46 0.27 -38.49
N GLY A 116 -11.05 -0.24 -39.66
CA GLY A 116 -11.65 0.08 -40.97
C GLY A 116 -12.77 -0.87 -41.31
#